data_AF-A0A519ST95-F1
#
_entry.id   AF-A0A519ST95-F1
#
_cell.length_a   1.000
_cell.length_b   1.000
_cell.length_c   1.000
_cell.angle_alpha   90.00
_cell.angle_beta   90.00
_cell.angle_gamma   90.00
#
_symmetry.space_group_name_H-M   'P 1'
#
loop_
_entity.id
_entity.type
_entity.pdbx_description
1 polymer ?
#
loop_
_entity_poly.entity_id
_entity_poly.type
_entity_poly.pdbx_seq_one_letter_code
_entity_poly.pdbx_strand_id
1 'polypeptide(L)'
;MYGVKYTSEFNSQLGHNYKVRILQKDYNSAITELKMGGEPVVINYNGSEEKFDIIRGSECVLNFYCNHHYQFEEIVTADKNEFRVEILKNNILYWSGYIIQDNY
;
A
#
# COMPACT_ATOMS: atom_id res chain seq x y z
N MET A 1 -12.70 10.76 7.51
CA MET A 1 -11.99 11.11 6.25
C MET A 1 -10.65 10.38 6.24
N TYR A 2 -10.05 10.02 5.10
CA TYR A 2 -8.69 9.42 5.12
C TYR A 2 -7.65 10.49 4.79
N GLY A 3 -6.59 10.57 5.58
CA GLY A 3 -5.44 11.45 5.33
C GLY A 3 -4.17 10.64 5.07
N VAL A 4 -3.30 11.16 4.20
CA VAL A 4 -2.02 10.51 3.90
C VAL A 4 -1.13 10.61 5.12
N LYS A 5 -0.70 9.45 5.64
CA LYS A 5 0.25 9.38 6.76
C LYS A 5 1.65 9.05 6.28
N TYR A 6 1.77 8.08 5.38
CA TYR A 6 3.05 7.66 4.83
C TYR A 6 3.06 7.80 3.32
N THR A 7 4.17 8.26 2.75
CA THR A 7 4.33 8.38 1.29
C THR A 7 5.74 8.03 0.85
N SER A 8 5.88 7.50 -0.37
CA SER A 8 7.17 7.43 -1.07
C SER A 8 6.94 7.53 -2.57
N GLU A 9 7.95 8.04 -3.28
CA GLU A 9 7.96 8.13 -4.74
C GLU A 9 9.21 7.45 -5.29
N PHE A 10 9.06 6.65 -6.35
CA PHE A 10 10.15 5.96 -7.01
C PHE A 10 9.85 5.77 -8.49
N ASN A 11 10.90 5.54 -9.28
CA ASN A 11 10.76 5.29 -10.72
C ASN A 11 10.99 3.81 -11.03
N SER A 12 10.19 3.26 -11.93
CA SER A 12 10.47 1.93 -12.48
C SER A 12 11.59 2.00 -13.52
N GLN A 13 12.19 0.84 -13.83
CA GLN A 13 13.20 0.71 -14.89
C GLN A 13 12.66 1.12 -16.27
N LEU A 14 11.34 1.09 -16.46
CA LEU A 14 10.64 1.50 -17.68
C LEU A 14 10.30 3.00 -17.71
N GLY A 15 10.78 3.79 -16.75
CA GLY A 15 10.58 5.24 -16.70
C GLY A 15 9.19 5.68 -16.23
N HIS A 16 8.41 4.78 -15.64
CA HIS A 16 7.14 5.15 -15.01
C HIS A 16 7.38 5.64 -13.59
N ASN A 17 6.75 6.74 -13.23
CA ASN A 17 6.75 7.24 -11.87
C ASN A 17 5.68 6.53 -11.05
N TYR A 18 6.07 5.98 -9.91
CA TYR A 18 5.16 5.35 -8.97
C TYR A 18 5.20 6.09 -7.63
N LYS A 19 4.03 6.28 -7.04
CA LYS A 19 3.85 6.90 -5.73
C LYS A 19 3.00 6.01 -4.84
N VAL A 20 3.55 5.64 -3.70
CA VAL A 20 2.85 4.86 -2.66
C VAL A 20 2.35 5.83 -1.62
N ARG A 21 1.09 5.69 -1.23
CA ARG A 21 0.48 6.39 -0.10
C ARG A 21 -0.18 5.39 0.83
N ILE A 22 0.15 5.47 2.10
CA ILE A 22 -0.61 4.80 3.16
C ILE A 22 -1.40 5.87 3.88
N LEU A 23 -2.72 5.77 3.79
CA LEU A 23 -3.66 6.67 4.40
C LEU A 23 -4.19 6.06 5.68
N GLN A 24 -4.37 6.88 6.71
CA GLN A 24 -5.03 6.50 7.96
C GLN A 24 -6.35 7.24 8.09
N LYS A 25 -7.35 6.55 8.63
CA LYS A 25 -8.65 7.15 8.96
C LYS A 25 -8.47 8.28 9.98
N ASP A 26 -9.11 9.40 9.69
CA ASP A 26 -9.15 10.65 10.47
C ASP A 26 -7.78 11.28 10.77
N TYR A 27 -6.76 10.88 10.00
CA TYR A 27 -5.41 11.44 10.09
C TYR A 27 -5.32 12.82 9.45
N ASN A 28 -4.83 13.81 10.20
CA ASN A 28 -4.69 15.20 9.75
C ASN A 28 -3.35 15.82 10.15
N SER A 29 -2.30 15.01 10.27
CA SER A 29 -0.96 15.44 10.71
C SER A 29 0.07 15.38 9.58
N ALA A 30 1.35 15.57 9.92
CA ALA A 30 2.44 15.68 8.95
C ALA A 30 2.75 14.34 8.26
N ILE A 31 2.86 14.36 6.94
CA ILE A 31 3.20 13.17 6.14
C ILE A 31 4.63 12.73 6.42
N THR A 32 4.82 11.42 6.64
CA THR A 32 6.12 10.78 6.83
C THR A 32 6.58 10.11 5.53
N GLU A 33 7.84 10.33 5.15
CA GLU A 33 8.44 9.69 3.98
C GLU A 33 8.92 8.27 4.30
N LEU A 34 8.52 7.29 3.49
CA LEU A 34 8.99 5.91 3.58
C LEU A 34 10.24 5.72 2.74
N LYS A 35 11.18 4.93 3.25
CA LYS A 35 12.31 4.42 2.46
C LYS A 35 11.93 3.06 1.91
N MET A 36 11.56 2.99 0.63
CA MET A 36 11.22 1.72 -0.01
C MET A 36 12.47 0.83 -0.16
N GLY A 37 12.28 -0.48 -0.21
CA GLY A 37 13.37 -1.45 -0.32
C GLY A 37 13.07 -2.57 -1.32
N GLY A 38 14.11 -3.19 -1.85
CA GLY A 38 14.02 -4.36 -2.74
C GLY A 38 13.04 -4.14 -3.90
N GLU A 39 12.02 -5.00 -3.98
CA GLU A 39 10.85 -4.85 -4.84
C GLU A 39 9.77 -4.06 -4.10
N PRO A 40 9.67 -2.73 -4.31
CA PRO A 40 8.95 -1.84 -3.39
C PRO A 40 7.44 -2.06 -3.38
N VAL A 41 6.87 -2.48 -4.51
CA VAL A 41 5.44 -2.74 -4.71
C VAL A 41 5.29 -3.95 -5.62
N VAL A 42 4.60 -4.98 -5.15
CA VAL A 42 4.23 -6.16 -5.93
C VAL A 42 2.72 -6.32 -5.83
N ILE A 43 2.02 -6.20 -6.96
CA ILE A 43 0.56 -6.37 -7.03
C ILE A 43 0.28 -7.71 -7.70
N ASN A 44 -0.34 -8.63 -6.97
CA ASN A 44 -0.79 -9.91 -7.50
C ASN A 44 -2.28 -9.84 -7.81
N TYR A 45 -2.66 -10.34 -8.98
CA TYR A 45 -4.04 -10.52 -9.37
C TYR A 45 -4.35 -12.00 -9.32
N ASN A 46 -5.03 -12.42 -8.26
CA ASN A 46 -5.45 -13.82 -8.08
C ASN A 46 -6.66 -14.06 -8.98
N GLY A 47 -6.43 -14.76 -10.10
CA GLY A 47 -7.49 -15.28 -10.96
C GLY A 47 -7.39 -16.80 -11.00
N SER A 48 -8.52 -17.49 -10.84
CA SER A 48 -8.61 -18.86 -11.30
C SER A 48 -8.48 -18.88 -12.83
N GLU A 49 -7.97 -19.97 -13.41
CA GLU A 49 -7.99 -20.18 -14.86
C GLU A 49 -9.43 -20.42 -15.38
N GLU A 50 -10.44 -20.42 -14.49
CA GLU A 50 -11.82 -20.68 -14.85
C GLU A 50 -12.46 -19.43 -15.47
N LYS A 51 -12.88 -19.58 -16.73
CA LYS A 51 -13.53 -18.53 -17.54
C LYS A 51 -14.73 -17.85 -16.90
N PHE A 52 -15.31 -18.43 -15.84
CA PHE A 52 -16.53 -17.96 -15.19
C PHE A 52 -16.30 -17.17 -13.90
N ASP A 53 -15.04 -17.01 -13.44
CA ASP A 53 -14.75 -16.15 -12.29
C ASP A 53 -14.78 -14.67 -12.68
N ILE A 54 -15.93 -14.05 -12.41
CA ILE A 54 -16.25 -12.67 -12.75
C ILE A 54 -15.55 -11.67 -11.81
N ILE A 55 -15.22 -12.12 -10.60
CA ILE A 55 -14.58 -11.29 -9.56
C ILE A 55 -13.18 -11.86 -9.31
N ARG A 56 -12.15 -11.03 -9.55
CA ARG A 56 -10.76 -11.40 -9.29
C ARG A 56 -10.24 -10.62 -8.09
N GLY A 57 -9.79 -11.36 -7.08
CA GLY A 57 -9.10 -10.76 -5.95
C GLY A 57 -7.77 -10.17 -6.40
N SER A 58 -7.35 -9.08 -5.78
CA SER A 58 -5.99 -8.56 -5.94
C SER A 58 -5.41 -8.24 -4.58
N GLU A 59 -4.13 -8.49 -4.43
CA GLU A 59 -3.36 -8.19 -3.23
C GLU A 59 -2.12 -7.37 -3.60
N CYS A 60 -1.59 -6.65 -2.63
CA CYS A 60 -0.40 -5.82 -2.81
C CYS A 60 0.56 -6.06 -1.64
N VAL A 61 1.80 -6.37 -1.96
CA VAL A 61 2.90 -6.46 -1.01
C VAL A 61 3.76 -5.21 -1.14
N LEU A 62 3.97 -4.51 -0.02
CA LEU A 62 4.84 -3.35 0.09
C LEU A 62 6.11 -3.71 0.85
N ASN A 63 7.27 -3.35 0.30
CA ASN A 63 8.56 -3.53 0.97
C ASN A 63 9.21 -2.18 1.26
N PHE A 64 9.43 -1.88 2.54
CA PHE A 64 10.07 -0.65 3.00
C PHE A 64 10.85 -0.86 4.30
N TYR A 65 11.82 0.01 4.54
CA TYR A 65 12.70 -0.04 5.70
C TYR A 65 12.06 0.59 6.94
N CYS A 66 12.38 -0.03 8.08
CA CYS A 66 12.08 0.48 9.40
C CYS A 66 13.35 1.11 9.99
N ASN A 67 13.29 2.39 10.38
CA ASN A 67 14.46 3.10 10.90
C ASN A 67 14.66 2.89 12.42
N HIS A 68 13.60 2.54 13.16
CA HIS A 68 13.66 2.29 14.61
C HIS A 68 12.63 1.24 15.03
N HIS A 69 12.86 0.60 16.19
CA HIS A 69 11.94 -0.40 16.72
C HIS A 69 10.52 0.16 16.87
N TYR A 70 9.52 -0.68 16.58
CA TYR A 70 8.08 -0.40 16.71
C TYR A 70 7.53 0.76 15.84
N GLN A 71 8.28 1.25 14.84
CA GLN A 71 7.85 2.37 14.00
C GLN A 71 6.48 2.18 13.33
N PHE A 72 6.12 0.94 13.00
CA PHE A 72 4.88 0.60 12.27
C PHE A 72 3.95 -0.31 13.06
N GLU A 73 4.09 -0.37 14.39
CA GLU A 73 3.24 -1.19 15.26
C GLU A 73 1.75 -0.88 15.06
N GLU A 74 1.41 0.40 14.87
CA GLU A 74 0.03 0.83 14.61
C GLU A 74 -0.61 0.19 13.37
N ILE A 75 0.18 -0.12 12.33
CA ILE A 75 -0.32 -0.77 11.11
C ILE A 75 -0.62 -2.24 11.42
N VAL A 76 0.21 -2.86 12.29
CA VAL A 76 0.08 -4.25 12.71
C VAL A 76 -1.08 -4.43 13.68
N THR A 77 -1.45 -3.42 14.47
CA THR A 77 -2.55 -3.49 15.45
C THR A 77 -3.84 -2.81 14.99
N ALA A 78 -3.88 -2.28 13.77
CA ALA A 78 -5.00 -1.51 13.24
C ALA A 78 -6.25 -2.32 12.89
N ASP A 79 -7.42 -1.71 13.01
CA ASP A 79 -8.66 -2.31 12.50
C ASP A 79 -8.64 -2.46 10.96
N LYS A 80 -9.43 -3.41 10.44
CA LYS A 80 -9.52 -3.76 9.00
C LYS A 80 -9.87 -2.62 8.02
N ASN A 81 -10.22 -1.44 8.53
CA ASN A 81 -10.56 -0.24 7.75
C ASN A 81 -9.79 1.00 8.25
N GLU A 82 -8.76 0.82 9.08
CA GLU A 82 -8.02 1.96 9.63
C GLU A 82 -7.01 2.50 8.64
N PHE A 83 -6.31 1.59 7.94
CA PHE A 83 -5.32 1.95 6.93
C PHE A 83 -5.74 1.52 5.53
N ARG A 84 -5.51 2.42 4.58
CA ARG A 84 -5.74 2.21 3.15
C ARG A 84 -4.46 2.50 2.39
N VAL A 85 -4.12 1.65 1.44
CA VAL A 85 -3.00 1.83 0.53
C VAL A 85 -3.52 2.35 -0.81
N GLU A 86 -2.81 3.32 -1.38
CA GLU A 86 -2.99 3.81 -2.74
C GLU A 86 -1.66 3.77 -3.48
N ILE A 87 -1.67 3.18 -4.66
CA ILE A 87 -0.55 3.16 -5.59
C ILE A 87 -0.94 4.02 -6.77
N LEU A 88 -0.19 5.09 -7.01
CA LEU A 88 -0.37 5.96 -8.17
C LEU A 88 0.71 5.64 -9.19
N LYS A 89 0.32 5.57 -10.46
CA LYS A 89 1.22 5.50 -11.61
C LYS A 89 1.08 6.80 -12.39
N ASN A 90 2.17 7.56 -12.53
CA ASN A 90 2.21 8.88 -13.15
C ASN A 90 1.14 9.83 -12.56
N ASN A 91 1.02 9.87 -11.23
CA ASN A 91 0.02 10.64 -10.48
C ASN A 91 -1.47 10.24 -10.71
N ILE A 92 -1.74 9.12 -11.38
CA ILE A 92 -3.09 8.57 -11.55
C ILE A 92 -3.23 7.35 -10.63
N LEU A 93 -4.33 7.25 -9.89
CA LEU A 93 -4.62 6.09 -9.04
C LEU A 93 -4.63 4.81 -9.89
N TYR A 94 -3.72 3.89 -9.60
CA TYR A 94 -3.52 2.64 -10.33
C TYR A 94 -4.07 1.45 -9.55
N TRP A 95 -3.88 1.43 -8.23
CA TRP A 95 -4.39 0.38 -7.35
C TRP A 95 -4.72 0.95 -5.97
N SER A 96 -5.71 0.36 -5.29
CA SER A 96 -5.99 0.67 -3.90
C SER A 96 -6.60 -0.52 -3.17
N GLY A 97 -6.28 -0.64 -1.88
CA GLY A 97 -6.81 -1.67 -0.99
C GLY A 97 -6.68 -1.28 0.47
N TYR A 98 -7.33 -2.03 1.35
CA TYR A 98 -7.18 -1.86 2.81
C TYR A 98 -6.07 -2.75 3.33
N ILE A 99 -5.37 -2.30 4.36
CA ILE A 99 -4.47 -3.16 5.13
C ILE A 99 -5.36 -3.95 6.08
N ILE A 100 -5.33 -5.27 5.96
CA ILE A 100 -6.06 -6.19 6.82
C ILE A 100 -5.01 -7.03 7.54
N GLN A 101 -5.15 -7.16 8.86
CA GLN A 101 -4.31 -8.06 9.63
C GLN A 101 -4.68 -9.51 9.32
N ASP A 102 -3.65 -10.34 9.18
CA ASP A 102 -3.83 -11.79 9.16
C ASP A 102 -3.95 -12.27 10.61
N ASN A 103 -5.17 -12.59 11.03
CA ASN A 103 -5.43 -13.16 12.36
C ASN A 103 -5.19 -14.67 12.27
N TYR A 104 -4.06 -15.14 12.80
CA TYR A 104 -3.72 -16.55 12.93
C TYR A 104 -4.33 -17.19 14.20
#